data_AF-A0A2D7X560-F1
#
_entry.id   AF-A0A2D7X560-F1
#
_cell.length_a   1.000
_cell.length_b   1.000
_cell.length_c   1.000
_cell.angle_alpha   90.00
_cell.angle_beta   90.00
_cell.angle_gamma   90.00
#
_symmetry.space_group_name_H-M   'P 1'
#
loop_
_entity.id
_entity.type
_entity.pdbx_description
1 polymer ?
#
loop_
_entity_poly.entity_id
_entity_poly.type
_entity_poly.pdbx_seq_one_letter_code
_entity_poly.pdbx_strand_id
1 'polypeptide(L)'
;MFDSDSTTEIASPFVFTSTNRGHSPEEMAEMAMNKIMVVSDTAPPVIKEQALAHRERLKEILIFYMERMAQSERTTIWALMKQQGHEDMAEIIRRL
;
A
#
# COMPACT_ATOMS: atom_id res chain seq x y z
N MET A 1 -16.76 33.39 -28.71
CA MET A 1 -17.42 32.91 -27.48
C MET A 1 -16.98 31.48 -27.28
N PHE A 2 -16.15 31.24 -26.27
CA PHE A 2 -15.81 29.90 -25.83
C PHE A 2 -16.77 29.58 -24.69
N ASP A 3 -17.70 28.68 -24.97
CA ASP A 3 -18.58 28.12 -23.95
C ASP A 3 -17.82 26.93 -23.36
N SER A 4 -17.28 27.10 -22.16
CA SER A 4 -16.52 26.07 -21.46
C SER A 4 -17.07 25.88 -20.05
N ASP A 5 -18.31 25.41 -19.97
CA ASP A 5 -18.78 24.62 -18.83
C ASP A 5 -18.15 23.23 -18.92
N SER A 6 -16.82 23.17 -18.78
CA SER A 6 -16.13 21.93 -18.43
C SER A 6 -16.32 21.74 -16.94
N THR A 7 -17.48 21.20 -16.55
CA THR A 7 -17.65 20.57 -15.24
C THR A 7 -16.59 19.49 -15.12
N THR A 8 -15.46 19.86 -14.53
CA THR A 8 -14.41 18.91 -14.18
C THR A 8 -15.00 18.07 -13.07
N GLU A 9 -15.46 16.87 -13.41
CA GLU A 9 -15.79 15.86 -12.41
C GLU A 9 -14.51 15.57 -11.62
N ILE A 10 -14.37 16.23 -10.47
CA ILE A 10 -13.29 15.94 -9.54
C ILE A 10 -13.54 14.53 -9.04
N ALA A 11 -12.71 13.58 -9.47
CA ALA A 11 -12.78 12.21 -9.01
C ALA A 11 -12.76 12.17 -7.48
N SER A 12 -13.75 11.51 -6.89
CA SER A 12 -13.86 11.38 -5.43
C SER A 12 -12.61 10.70 -4.86
N PRO A 13 -12.06 11.19 -3.74
CA PRO A 13 -10.90 10.57 -3.12
C PRO A 13 -11.24 9.17 -2.59
N PHE A 14 -10.38 8.19 -2.84
CA PHE A 14 -10.49 6.87 -2.22
C PHE A 14 -10.05 6.96 -0.75
N VAL A 15 -10.95 6.59 0.17
CA VAL A 15 -10.70 6.60 1.61
C VAL A 15 -10.58 5.16 2.11
N PHE A 16 -9.47 4.87 2.80
CA PHE A 16 -9.20 3.60 3.46
C PHE A 16 -9.09 3.86 4.96
N THR A 17 -9.76 3.03 5.77
CA THR A 17 -9.77 3.16 7.22
C THR A 17 -9.45 1.83 7.87
N SER A 18 -8.85 1.88 9.05
CA SER A 18 -8.57 0.73 9.90
C SER A 18 -9.04 1.02 11.33
N THR A 19 -9.36 -0.03 12.07
CA THR A 19 -9.86 0.11 13.45
C THR A 19 -8.86 -0.49 14.42
N ASN A 20 -8.28 0.33 15.29
CA ASN A 20 -7.32 -0.09 16.33
C ASN A 20 -6.05 -0.80 15.82
N ARG A 21 -5.63 -0.53 14.58
CA ARG A 21 -4.39 -1.05 13.97
C ARG A 21 -3.98 -0.18 12.78
N GLY A 22 -2.75 -0.37 12.30
CA GLY A 22 -2.32 0.11 10.99
C GLY A 22 -2.91 -0.73 9.85
N HIS A 23 -2.67 -0.28 8.62
CA HIS A 23 -3.00 -1.07 7.42
C HIS A 23 -2.08 -2.28 7.28
N SER A 24 -2.64 -3.40 6.86
CA SER A 24 -1.84 -4.58 6.53
C SER A 24 -1.03 -4.36 5.24
N PRO A 25 0.03 -5.16 4.98
CA PRO A 25 0.73 -5.14 3.71
C PRO A 25 -0.19 -5.28 2.49
N GLU A 26 -1.24 -6.11 2.58
CA GLU A 26 -2.21 -6.33 1.51
C GLU A 26 -3.10 -5.11 1.29
N GLU A 27 -3.61 -4.51 2.38
CA GLU A 27 -4.40 -3.28 2.33
C GLU A 27 -3.54 -2.14 1.72
N MET A 28 -2.27 -2.05 2.14
CA MET A 28 -1.32 -1.05 1.64
C MET A 28 -0.95 -1.26 0.18
N ALA A 29 -0.73 -2.51 -0.23
CA ALA A 29 -0.46 -2.87 -1.62
C ALA A 29 -1.66 -2.55 -2.50
N GLU A 30 -2.89 -2.81 -2.06
CA GLU A 30 -4.09 -2.45 -2.82
C GLU A 30 -4.20 -0.92 -3.00
N MET A 31 -3.99 -0.16 -1.93
CA MET A 31 -3.96 1.30 -1.99
C MET A 31 -2.91 1.82 -2.97
N ALA A 32 -1.72 1.22 -3.00
CA ALA A 32 -0.67 1.57 -3.94
C ALA A 32 -1.05 1.19 -5.38
N MET A 33 -1.61 -0.01 -5.59
CA MET A 33 -2.01 -0.49 -6.92
C MET A 33 -3.11 0.37 -7.54
N ASN A 34 -4.02 0.93 -6.75
CA ASN A 34 -5.03 1.89 -7.22
C ASN A 34 -4.42 3.18 -7.80
N LYS A 35 -3.16 3.48 -7.49
CA LYS A 35 -2.41 4.61 -8.04
C LYS A 35 -1.46 4.21 -9.16
N ILE A 36 -0.77 3.08 -8.99
CA ILE A 36 0.25 2.60 -9.93
C ILE A 36 -0.37 2.15 -11.25
N MET A 37 -1.50 1.43 -11.17
CA MET A 37 -2.11 0.82 -12.35
C MET A 37 -3.60 1.12 -12.40
N VAL A 38 -3.97 2.07 -13.25
CA VAL A 38 -5.36 2.42 -13.55
C VAL A 38 -5.66 1.93 -14.96
N VAL A 39 -6.67 1.07 -15.10
CA VAL A 39 -7.11 0.54 -16.39
C VAL A 39 -8.39 1.26 -16.78
N SER A 40 -8.41 1.84 -17.98
CA SER A 40 -9.61 2.51 -18.49
C SER A 40 -10.71 1.52 -18.84
N ASP A 41 -11.95 1.85 -18.53
CA ASP A 41 -13.13 1.07 -18.89
C ASP A 41 -13.35 0.97 -20.41
N THR A 42 -12.75 1.86 -21.20
CA THR A 42 -12.86 1.83 -22.68
C THR A 42 -11.71 1.08 -23.35
N ALA A 43 -10.75 0.54 -22.57
CA ALA A 43 -9.60 -0.16 -23.12
C ALA A 43 -10.00 -1.48 -23.84
N PRO A 44 -9.29 -1.87 -24.92
CA PRO A 44 -9.53 -3.14 -25.60
C PRO A 44 -9.39 -4.35 -24.66
N PRO A 45 -10.19 -5.43 -24.83
CA PRO A 45 -10.19 -6.59 -23.93
C PRO A 45 -8.81 -7.19 -23.66
N VAL A 46 -8.00 -7.38 -24.71
CA VAL A 46 -6.64 -7.94 -24.60
C VAL A 46 -5.73 -7.09 -23.71
N ILE A 47 -5.84 -5.77 -23.79
CA ILE A 47 -5.03 -4.84 -22.97
C ILE A 47 -5.49 -4.88 -21.52
N LYS A 48 -6.81 -4.98 -21.27
CA LYS A 48 -7.36 -5.12 -19.92
C LYS A 48 -6.88 -6.41 -19.25
N GLU A 49 -6.96 -7.54 -19.95
CA GLU A 49 -6.53 -8.83 -19.42
C GLU A 49 -5.04 -8.84 -19.09
N GLN A 50 -4.20 -8.30 -19.97
CA GLN A 50 -2.77 -8.16 -19.71
C GLN A 50 -2.47 -7.25 -18.52
N ALA A 51 -3.18 -6.12 -18.41
CA ALA A 51 -3.02 -5.18 -17.31
C ALA A 51 -3.42 -5.84 -15.98
N LEU A 52 -4.57 -6.53 -15.91
CA LEU A 52 -5.00 -7.25 -14.71
C LEU A 52 -4.00 -8.33 -14.31
N ALA A 53 -3.51 -9.13 -15.26
CA ALA A 53 -2.49 -10.15 -14.99
C ALA A 53 -1.17 -9.54 -14.47
N HIS A 54 -0.80 -8.36 -14.95
CA HIS A 54 0.38 -7.65 -14.46
C HIS A 54 0.14 -7.01 -13.09
N ARG A 55 -1.06 -6.49 -12.84
CA ARG A 55 -1.49 -5.89 -11.58
C ARG A 55 -1.28 -6.85 -10.41
N GLU A 56 -1.73 -8.10 -10.56
CA GLU A 56 -1.60 -9.11 -9.50
C GLU A 56 -0.13 -9.42 -9.20
N ARG A 57 0.71 -9.63 -10.21
CA ARG A 57 2.15 -9.85 -9.99
C ARG A 57 2.83 -8.68 -9.28
N LEU A 58 2.48 -7.45 -9.64
CA LEU A 58 3.03 -6.27 -8.96
C LEU A 58 2.56 -6.17 -7.52
N LYS A 59 1.29 -6.50 -7.25
CA LYS A 59 0.73 -6.52 -5.91
C LYS A 59 1.47 -7.52 -5.02
N GLU A 60 1.76 -8.72 -5.51
CA GLU A 60 2.54 -9.73 -4.79
C GLU A 60 3.94 -9.22 -4.42
N ILE A 61 4.63 -8.55 -5.36
CA ILE A 61 5.94 -7.95 -5.11
C ILE A 61 5.86 -6.85 -4.03
N LEU A 62 4.82 -6.02 -4.08
CA LEU A 62 4.61 -4.97 -3.08
C LEU A 62 4.37 -5.56 -1.70
N ILE A 63 3.51 -6.57 -1.58
CA ILE A 63 3.24 -7.27 -0.32
C ILE A 63 4.55 -7.81 0.25
N PHE A 64 5.31 -8.55 -0.56
CA PHE A 64 6.59 -9.12 -0.15
C PHE A 64 7.54 -8.05 0.43
N TYR A 65 7.73 -6.93 -0.25
CA TYR A 65 8.64 -5.89 0.23
C TYR A 65 8.09 -5.12 1.43
N MET A 66 6.77 -4.95 1.54
CA MET A 66 6.14 -4.33 2.71
C MET A 66 6.31 -5.18 3.97
N GLU A 67 6.16 -6.50 3.86
CA GLU A 67 6.47 -7.44 4.96
C GLU A 67 7.93 -7.36 5.38
N ARG A 68 8.86 -7.34 4.41
CA ARG A 68 10.30 -7.20 4.68
C ARG A 68 10.64 -5.87 5.33
N MET A 69 9.99 -4.79 4.91
CA MET A 69 10.16 -3.47 5.51
C MET A 69 9.69 -3.49 6.96
N ALA A 70 8.50 -4.01 7.26
CA ALA A 70 8.00 -4.11 8.62
C ALA A 70 8.92 -4.95 9.52
N GLN A 71 9.46 -6.06 9.01
CA GLN A 71 10.44 -6.87 9.74
C GLN A 71 11.75 -6.10 10.02
N SER A 72 12.25 -5.36 9.02
CA SER A 72 13.45 -4.54 9.15
C SER A 72 13.25 -3.41 10.15
N GLU A 73 12.12 -2.71 10.09
CA GLU A 73 11.76 -1.64 11.01
C GLU A 73 11.69 -2.15 12.46
N ARG A 74 11.02 -3.28 12.69
CA ARG A 74 10.96 -3.89 14.02
C ARG A 74 12.33 -4.28 14.57
N THR A 75 13.24 -4.72 13.71
CA THR A 75 14.63 -5.02 14.10
C THR A 75 15.38 -3.75 14.50
N THR A 76 15.19 -2.65 13.76
CA THR A 76 15.77 -1.35 14.10
C THR A 76 15.22 -0.84 15.44
N ILE A 77 13.91 -0.90 15.65
CA ILE A 77 13.29 -0.45 16.91
C ILE A 77 13.77 -1.32 18.08
N TRP A 78 13.84 -2.63 17.90
CA TRP A 78 14.41 -3.54 18.90
C TRP A 78 15.82 -3.13 19.31
N ALA A 79 16.69 -2.84 18.34
CA ALA A 79 18.07 -2.44 18.59
C ALA A 79 18.15 -1.11 19.35
N LEU A 80 17.32 -0.13 18.98
CA LEU A 80 17.24 1.16 19.66
C LEU A 80 16.77 1.02 21.11
N MET A 81 15.74 0.21 21.37
CA MET A 81 15.25 -0.04 22.73
C MET A 81 16.32 -0.71 23.59
N LYS A 82 17.03 -1.71 23.04
CA LYS A 82 18.12 -2.37 23.74
C LYS A 82 19.28 -1.41 24.04
N GLN A 83 19.63 -0.54 23.10
CA GLN A 83 20.68 0.47 23.29
C GLN A 83 20.35 1.46 24.41
N GLN A 84 19.07 1.77 24.62
CA GLN A 84 18.59 2.66 25.67
C GLN A 84 18.41 1.95 27.03
N GLY A 85 18.63 0.64 27.10
CA GLY A 85 18.46 -0.16 28.32
C GLY A 85 17.03 -0.66 28.56
N HIS A 86 16.13 -0.53 27.59
CA HIS A 86 14.73 -1.00 27.66
C HIS A 86 14.60 -2.44 27.14
N GLU A 87 15.22 -3.39 27.85
CA GLU A 87 15.27 -4.81 27.42
C GLU A 87 13.89 -5.50 27.36
N ASP A 88 13.00 -5.15 28.28
CA ASP A 88 11.64 -5.66 28.35
C ASP A 88 10.81 -5.25 27.13
N MET A 89 10.86 -3.97 26.75
CA MET A 89 10.21 -3.44 25.56
C MET A 89 10.80 -4.04 24.29
N ALA A 90 12.12 -4.19 24.23
CA ALA A 90 12.78 -4.85 23.10
C ALA A 90 12.23 -6.28 22.92
N GLU A 91 12.14 -7.07 23.99
CA GLU A 91 11.59 -8.43 23.90
C GLU A 91 10.12 -8.49 23.48
N ILE A 92 9.29 -7.51 23.89
CA ILE A 92 7.91 -7.39 23.39
C ILE A 92 7.92 -7.17 21.88
N ILE A 93 8.70 -6.20 21.38
CA ILE A 93 8.75 -5.84 19.96
C ILE A 93 9.28 -6.98 19.10
N ARG A 94 10.22 -7.79 19.61
CA ARG A 94 10.75 -8.97 18.92
C ARG A 94 9.69 -10.06 18.69
N ARG A 95 8.68 -10.14 19.56
CA ARG A 95 7.65 -11.21 19.56
C ARG A 95 6.37 -10.87 18.81
N LEU A 96 6.18 -9.60 18.42
CA LEU A 96 5.06 -9.18 17.56
C LEU A 96 5.08 -9.90 16.19
#